data_AF-A0A955TPK9-F1
#
_entry.id   AF-A0A955TPK9-F1
#
_cell.length_a   1.000
_cell.length_b   1.000
_cell.length_c   1.000
_cell.angle_alpha   90.00
_cell.angle_beta   90.00
_cell.angle_gamma   90.00
#
_symmetry.space_group_name_H-M   'P 1'
#
loop_
_entity.id
_entity.type
_entity.pdbx_description
1 polymer ?
#
loop_
_entity_poly.entity_id
_entity_poly.type
_entity_poly.pdbx_seq_one_letter_code
_entity_poly.pdbx_strand_id
1 'polypeptide(L)'
;MILDRILEHKRAELRRKHNRGYLASMQQRIRDRGATRGFLRALQKGTSPTQPALIAEVKKASPSQGLMRPEFKDRFEPVEIAKQY
;
A
#
# COMPACT_ATOMS: atom_id res chain seq x y z
N MET A 1 7.90 -18.78 10.68
CA MET A 1 6.56 -18.14 10.75
C MET A 1 6.19 -17.52 9.39
N ILE A 2 4.92 -17.14 9.16
CA ILE A 2 4.51 -16.50 7.89
C ILE A 2 5.27 -15.20 7.63
N LEU A 3 5.62 -14.45 8.69
CA LEU A 3 6.40 -13.22 8.59
C LEU A 3 7.82 -13.47 8.06
N ASP A 4 8.48 -14.54 8.49
CA ASP A 4 9.84 -14.88 8.01
C ASP A 4 9.84 -15.16 6.50
N ARG A 5 8.80 -15.86 6.01
CA ARG A 5 8.62 -16.12 4.58
C ARG A 5 8.39 -14.82 3.79
N ILE A 6 7.60 -13.88 4.33
CA ILE A 6 7.39 -12.55 3.74
C ILE A 6 8.72 -11.78 3.67
N LEU A 7 9.50 -11.79 4.75
CA LEU A 7 10.80 -11.11 4.82
C LEU A 7 11.82 -11.71 3.84
N GLU A 8 11.91 -13.04 3.78
CA GLU A 8 12.80 -13.73 2.85
C GLU A 8 12.45 -13.41 1.38
N HIS A 9 11.16 -13.45 1.04
CA HIS A 9 10.67 -13.08 -0.28
C HIS A 9 11.03 -11.62 -0.63
N LYS A 10 10.81 -10.68 0.30
CA LYS A 10 11.13 -9.26 0.08
C LYS A 10 12.64 -9.03 -0.08
N ARG A 11 13.49 -9.74 0.67
CA ARG A 11 14.95 -9.69 0.48
C ARG A 11 15.37 -10.19 -0.91
N ALA A 12 14.76 -11.28 -1.38
CA ALA A 12 15.01 -11.78 -2.72
C ALA A 12 14.56 -10.78 -3.81
N GLU A 13 13.39 -10.15 -3.62
CA GLU A 13 12.89 -9.09 -4.50
C GLU A 13 13.84 -7.90 -4.56
N LEU A 14 14.34 -7.44 -3.41
CA LEU A 14 15.31 -6.34 -3.33
C LEU A 14 16.62 -6.70 -4.03
N ARG A 15 17.17 -7.90 -3.81
CA ARG A 15 18.38 -8.35 -4.51
C ARG A 15 18.22 -8.33 -6.04
N ARG A 16 17.05 -8.74 -6.55
CA ARG A 16 16.74 -8.68 -8.00
C ARG A 16 16.61 -7.24 -8.50
N LYS A 17 16.00 -6.35 -7.72
CA LYS A 17 15.81 -4.94 -8.07
C LYS A 17 17.06 -4.09 -7.87
N HIS A 18 18.05 -4.58 -7.13
CA HIS A 18 19.33 -3.92 -6.89
C HIS A 18 20.28 -4.04 -8.10
N ASN A 19 19.79 -3.66 -9.29
CA ASN A 19 20.63 -3.39 -10.44
C ASN A 19 21.25 -1.99 -10.31
N ARG A 20 22.40 -1.74 -10.97
CA ARG A 20 22.99 -0.40 -11.06
C ARG A 20 22.06 0.49 -11.89
N GLY A 21 21.14 1.18 -11.21
CA GLY A 21 20.24 2.15 -11.85
C GLY A 21 18.86 2.25 -11.22
N TYR A 22 18.36 1.21 -10.54
CA TYR A 22 17.02 1.25 -9.94
C TYR A 22 16.86 2.36 -8.89
N LEU A 23 17.80 2.47 -7.95
CA LEU A 23 17.75 3.53 -6.93
C LEU A 23 17.89 4.92 -7.55
N ALA A 24 18.87 5.11 -8.44
CA ALA A 24 19.10 6.39 -9.11
C ALA A 24 17.86 6.83 -9.93
N SER A 25 17.28 5.93 -10.73
CA SER A 25 16.05 6.22 -11.49
C SER A 25 14.86 6.53 -10.59
N MET A 26 14.73 5.86 -9.44
CA MET A 26 13.70 6.19 -8.45
C MET A 26 13.90 7.58 -7.86
N GLN A 27 15.14 7.94 -7.50
CA GLN A 27 15.47 9.28 -7.01
C GLN A 27 15.15 10.35 -8.06
N GLN A 28 15.47 10.11 -9.35
CA GLN A 28 15.09 11.02 -10.43
C GLN A 28 13.57 11.20 -10.50
N ARG A 29 12.81 10.10 -10.54
CA ARG A 29 11.34 10.12 -10.65
C ARG A 29 10.63 10.78 -9.46
N ILE A 30 11.25 10.78 -8.28
CA ILE A 30 10.67 11.40 -7.08
C ILE A 30 10.85 12.92 -7.09
N ARG A 31 11.93 13.44 -7.70
CA ARG A 31 12.18 14.89 -7.77
C ARG A 31 11.07 15.64 -8.51
N ASP A 32 10.50 15.02 -9.52
CA ASP A 32 9.43 15.61 -10.33
C ASP A 32 8.04 15.43 -9.70
N ARG A 33 7.93 14.76 -8.54
CA ARG A 33 6.65 14.61 -7.83
C ARG A 33 6.39 15.83 -6.95
N GLY A 34 5.13 16.26 -6.95
CA GLY A 34 4.66 17.30 -6.02
C GLY A 34 4.71 16.88 -4.55
N ALA A 35 4.37 17.82 -3.68
CA ALA A 35 4.36 17.62 -2.23
C ALA A 35 3.48 16.43 -1.81
N THR A 36 3.86 15.77 -0.72
CA THR A 36 3.06 14.70 -0.13
C THR A 36 1.74 15.24 0.43
N ARG A 37 0.72 14.39 0.51
CA ARG A 37 -0.63 14.78 0.99
C ARG A 37 -0.70 15.06 2.50
N GLY A 38 0.32 14.65 3.27
CA GLY A 38 0.37 14.82 4.73
C GLY A 38 -0.49 13.80 5.48
N PHE A 39 -0.08 12.53 5.49
CA PHE A 39 -0.82 11.41 6.07
C PHE A 39 -1.13 11.60 7.57
N LEU A 40 -0.11 11.90 8.38
CA LEU A 40 -0.28 12.12 9.83
C LEU A 40 -1.25 13.28 10.12
N ARG A 41 -1.10 14.39 9.39
CA ARG A 41 -1.98 15.56 9.51
C ARG A 41 -3.44 15.22 9.20
N ALA A 42 -3.70 14.30 8.27
CA ALA A 42 -5.07 13.86 7.97
C ALA A 42 -5.68 13.08 9.13
N LEU A 43 -4.90 12.19 9.76
CA LEU A 43 -5.36 11.41 10.91
C LEU A 43 -5.60 12.29 12.14
N GLN A 44 -4.76 13.29 12.38
CA GLN A 44 -4.91 14.21 13.51
C GLN A 44 -6.18 15.08 13.44
N LYS A 45 -6.86 15.16 12.29
CA LYS A 45 -8.13 15.89 12.15
C LYS A 45 -9.35 15.12 12.65
N GLY A 46 -9.30 13.79 12.67
CA GLY A 46 -10.41 12.95 13.12
C GLY A 46 -10.37 12.79 14.63
N THR A 47 -11.00 13.71 15.37
CA THR A 47 -10.90 13.78 16.84
C THR A 47 -12.20 13.48 17.57
N SER A 48 -13.32 13.32 16.87
CA SER A 48 -14.63 13.12 17.48
C SER A 48 -15.19 11.71 17.22
N PRO A 49 -16.07 11.19 18.10
CA PRO A 49 -16.80 9.95 17.84
C PRO A 49 -17.63 9.98 16.55
N THR A 50 -18.05 11.16 16.10
CA THR A 50 -18.82 11.36 14.86
C THR A 50 -17.94 11.51 13.62
N GLN A 51 -16.63 11.71 13.79
CA GLN A 51 -15.63 11.84 12.71
C GLN A 51 -14.32 11.15 13.11
N PRO A 52 -14.31 9.81 13.21
CA PRO A 52 -13.10 9.08 13.56
C PRO A 52 -12.04 9.18 12.46
N ALA A 53 -10.77 9.18 12.87
CA ALA A 53 -9.65 9.03 11.94
C ALA A 53 -9.58 7.58 11.44
N LEU A 54 -10.02 7.34 10.20
CA LEU A 54 -10.03 6.01 9.59
C LEU A 54 -8.94 5.88 8.51
N ILE A 55 -8.13 4.82 8.60
CA ILE A 55 -7.29 4.35 7.49
C ILE A 55 -8.04 3.20 6.82
N ALA A 56 -8.74 3.49 5.73
CA ALA A 56 -9.43 2.47 4.97
C ALA A 56 -8.45 1.73 4.04
N GLU A 57 -8.24 0.43 4.27
CA GLU A 57 -7.31 -0.40 3.50
C GLU A 57 -7.98 -1.04 2.27
N VAL A 58 -7.48 -0.72 1.08
CA VAL A 58 -7.87 -1.42 -0.16
C VAL A 58 -7.08 -2.73 -0.24
N LYS A 59 -7.69 -3.86 0.11
CA LYS A 59 -7.02 -5.18 0.18
C LYS A 59 -7.65 -6.22 -0.74
N LYS A 60 -6.84 -6.89 -1.56
CA LYS A 60 -7.30 -7.99 -2.43
C LYS A 60 -7.41 -9.32 -1.70
N ALA A 61 -6.37 -9.69 -0.95
CA ALA A 61 -6.27 -10.98 -0.26
C ALA A 61 -5.33 -10.89 0.96
N SER A 62 -5.38 -11.87 1.85
CA SER A 62 -4.43 -12.04 2.95
C SER A 62 -4.05 -13.52 3.15
N PRO A 63 -2.89 -13.82 3.75
CA PRO A 63 -2.53 -15.20 4.08
C PRO A 63 -3.52 -15.91 5.01
N SER A 64 -4.19 -15.18 5.92
CA SER A 64 -5.11 -15.75 6.90
C SER A 64 -6.53 -15.94 6.36
N GLN A 65 -7.00 -15.07 5.47
CA GLN A 65 -8.39 -15.07 4.99
C GLN A 65 -8.53 -15.37 3.49
N GLY A 66 -7.43 -15.61 2.76
CA GLY A 66 -7.48 -15.79 1.32
C GLY A 66 -7.98 -14.51 0.62
N LEU A 67 -8.81 -14.66 -0.42
CA LEU A 67 -9.44 -13.52 -1.09
C LEU A 67 -10.41 -12.80 -0.16
N MET A 68 -10.31 -11.47 -0.07
CA MET A 68 -11.22 -10.66 0.77
C MET A 68 -12.67 -10.74 0.29
N ARG A 69 -12.85 -10.84 -1.03
CA ARG A 69 -14.15 -11.06 -1.66
C ARG A 69 -14.00 -12.02 -2.85
N PRO A 70 -14.93 -12.97 -3.08
CA PRO A 70 -14.83 -13.93 -4.18
C PRO A 70 -14.65 -13.27 -5.55
N GLU A 71 -15.38 -12.17 -5.81
CA GLU A 71 -15.32 -11.43 -7.07
C GLU A 71 -13.95 -10.81 -7.35
N PHE A 72 -13.12 -10.59 -6.32
CA PHE A 72 -11.76 -10.07 -6.50
C PHE A 72 -10.83 -11.04 -7.23
N LYS A 73 -11.22 -12.32 -7.33
CA LYS A 73 -10.50 -13.27 -8.18
C LYS A 73 -10.43 -12.77 -9.62
N ASP A 74 -11.57 -12.34 -10.16
CA ASP A 74 -11.74 -11.98 -11.56
C ASP A 74 -11.72 -10.45 -11.76
N ARG A 75 -12.20 -9.68 -10.78
CA ARG A 75 -12.31 -8.22 -10.87
C ARG A 75 -11.92 -7.53 -9.57
N PHE A 76 -10.78 -6.84 -9.58
CA PHE A 76 -10.31 -6.02 -8.47
C PHE A 76 -10.03 -4.59 -8.96
N GLU A 77 -10.90 -3.65 -8.58
CA GLU A 77 -10.88 -2.25 -9.03
C GLU A 77 -10.42 -1.31 -7.90
N PRO A 78 -9.12 -1.20 -7.61
CA PRO A 78 -8.63 -0.49 -6.43
C PRO A 78 -8.96 1.01 -6.45
N VAL A 79 -9.05 1.62 -7.64
CA VAL A 79 -9.40 3.04 -7.79
C VAL A 79 -10.86 3.30 -7.44
N GLU A 80 -11.77 2.43 -7.88
CA GLU A 80 -13.19 2.56 -7.55
C GLU A 80 -13.44 2.31 -6.07
N ILE A 81 -12.75 1.33 -5.47
CA ILE A 81 -12.82 1.10 -4.02
C ILE A 81 -12.33 2.35 -3.26
N ALA A 82 -11.23 2.96 -3.70
CA ALA A 82 -10.68 4.15 -3.06
C ALA A 82 -11.58 5.40 -3.19
N LYS A 83 -12.45 5.49 -4.20
CA LYS A 83 -13.45 6.57 -4.31
C LYS A 83 -14.63 6.39 -3.36
N GLN A 84 -14.87 5.17 -2.89
CA GLN A 84 -15.97 4.84 -1.97
C GLN A 84 -15.56 4.98 -0.50
N TYR A 85 -14.25 5.02 -0.21
CA TYR A 85 -13.70 5.33 1.11
C TYR A 85 -13.63 6.84 1.34
#